data_AF-A0A957TC89-F1
#
_entry.id   AF-A0A957TC89-F1
#
_cell.length_a   1.000
_cell.length_b   1.000
_cell.length_c   1.000
_cell.angle_alpha   90.00
_cell.angle_beta   90.00
_cell.angle_gamma   90.00
#
_symmetry.space_group_name_H-M   'P 1'
#
loop_
_entity.id
_entity.type
_entity.pdbx_description
1 polymer ?
#
loop_
_entity_poly.entity_id
_entity_poly.type
_entity_poly.pdbx_seq_one_letter_code
_entity_poly.pdbx_strand_id
1 'polypeptide(L)'
;ELTTVETRDRLLALSDLRLKPETVDYLIGISDNRWDSVQLEAVRVLEQVMRRAIYEDKVDSAQAGISSSVSLTFSEQQTELVTELVQPFVVPNSFFSQDLTDAEKQAARDAVKPIVQTYKSGETIVPVGEIITPADMEAFQQLGILRPGQRWEDMAASGSVVLIFMAFVPLYFYRRPRTAFMNDPKNLIIISFVFVVVLVGARLFAERTLAPYGYPIQAAALLFTALFSSEVGLVFAIPLAILAAFGLPNSSDLMPYYLFSSLMGLFALGPARRFWGFLRAGIAISFTGAATLMAFRIPLITLDWVGIVQYFGVIAFAGFSSASIALLLQYILAQMLGLTTALQLLDISRPDFPLLQFFLRNAPGTYQHSLQVANLAEQAAEKIGADPLLTRVGALFHDIGKALNPNFFIENQVVGSLNTHQDANPEEVAATIIRHVTDGVQLAKKHRLPRRLHDFILEHHGTLITGFQYNQAMEAAGGDVTKVDIEKFRYPGPRPGSRETALLMLSDATEARARAERPADDDAIRALVGNVIQAVQKYNQLDDTLLTLRDLHLITESFVTTLRGTYHPRIQYPKANVPDQDATLTTPKRKNDSH
;
A
#
# COMPACT_ATOMS: atom_id res chain seq x y z
N GLU A 1 -87.45 72.69 -43.23
CA GLU A 1 -88.11 71.78 -42.28
C GLU A 1 -88.32 70.46 -42.99
N LEU A 2 -87.87 69.36 -42.39
CA LEU A 2 -88.17 68.03 -42.91
C LEU A 2 -89.67 67.76 -42.74
N THR A 3 -90.28 67.07 -43.69
CA THR A 3 -91.65 66.59 -43.51
C THR A 3 -91.68 65.53 -42.39
N THR A 4 -92.79 65.41 -41.66
CA THR A 4 -92.97 64.41 -40.59
C THR A 4 -92.65 62.98 -41.07
N VAL A 5 -92.90 62.70 -42.36
CA VAL A 5 -92.59 61.41 -43.00
C VAL A 5 -91.07 61.21 -43.19
N GLU A 6 -90.35 62.23 -43.66
CA GLU A 6 -88.89 62.16 -43.83
C GLU A 6 -88.15 62.03 -42.48
N THR A 7 -88.64 62.66 -41.41
CA THR A 7 -88.05 62.53 -40.07
C THR A 7 -88.23 61.12 -39.51
N ARG A 8 -89.40 60.51 -39.73
CA ARG A 8 -89.70 59.14 -39.34
C ARG A 8 -88.77 58.13 -40.00
N ASP A 9 -88.61 58.23 -41.31
CA ASP A 9 -87.77 57.31 -42.08
C ASP A 9 -86.30 57.42 -41.67
N ARG A 10 -85.82 58.62 -41.30
CA ARG A 10 -84.45 58.81 -40.80
C ARG A 10 -84.23 58.24 -39.40
N LEU A 11 -85.21 58.37 -38.50
CA LEU A 11 -85.12 57.80 -37.15
C LEU A 11 -85.11 56.26 -37.17
N LEU A 12 -85.89 55.65 -38.05
CA LEU A 12 -85.88 54.20 -38.27
C LEU A 12 -84.61 53.71 -38.97
N ALA A 13 -83.90 54.58 -39.69
CA ALA A 13 -82.66 54.27 -40.40
C ALA A 13 -81.39 54.44 -39.54
N LEU A 14 -81.49 54.80 -38.26
CA LEU A 14 -80.34 54.89 -37.37
C LEU A 14 -79.75 53.49 -37.13
N SER A 15 -78.47 53.29 -37.49
CA SER A 15 -77.78 52.00 -37.34
C SER A 15 -77.58 51.59 -35.88
N ASP A 16 -77.46 52.57 -35.00
CA ASP A 16 -77.00 52.40 -33.63
C ASP A 16 -78.16 52.32 -32.62
N LEU A 17 -79.39 52.54 -33.09
CA LEU A 17 -80.62 52.55 -32.27
C LEU A 17 -81.68 51.68 -32.94
N ARG A 18 -82.34 50.82 -32.15
CA ARG A 18 -83.47 50.01 -32.61
C ARG A 18 -84.75 50.54 -32.00
N LEU A 19 -85.29 51.59 -32.60
CA LEU A 19 -86.55 52.19 -32.17
C LEU A 19 -87.73 51.47 -32.81
N LYS A 20 -88.76 51.11 -32.03
CA LYS A 20 -90.01 50.60 -32.59
C LYS A 20 -90.76 51.71 -33.34
N PRO A 21 -91.56 51.38 -34.38
CA PRO A 21 -92.34 52.39 -35.11
C PRO A 21 -93.24 53.24 -34.19
N GLU A 22 -93.81 52.63 -33.15
CA GLU A 22 -94.66 53.28 -32.14
C GLU A 22 -93.88 54.30 -31.31
N THR A 23 -92.66 53.95 -30.90
CA THR A 23 -91.73 54.82 -30.18
C THR A 23 -91.27 56.00 -31.04
N VAL A 24 -91.04 55.78 -32.34
CA VAL A 24 -90.69 56.85 -33.29
C VAL A 24 -91.85 57.81 -33.49
N ASP A 25 -93.08 57.30 -33.61
CA ASP A 25 -94.28 58.14 -33.75
C ASP A 25 -94.51 58.98 -32.48
N TYR A 26 -94.25 58.42 -31.29
CA TYR A 26 -94.24 59.16 -30.02
C TYR A 26 -93.13 60.23 -29.97
N LEU A 27 -91.91 59.88 -30.41
CA LEU A 27 -90.75 60.77 -30.41
C LEU A 27 -90.95 61.99 -31.31
N ILE A 28 -91.62 61.84 -32.45
CA ILE A 28 -91.90 62.96 -33.37
C ILE A 28 -92.96 63.91 -32.78
N GLY A 29 -93.86 63.42 -31.94
CA GLY A 29 -94.92 64.21 -31.30
C GLY A 29 -94.59 64.74 -29.90
N ILE A 30 -93.39 64.47 -29.38
CA ILE A 30 -93.00 64.87 -28.03
C ILE A 30 -92.68 66.38 -27.96
N SER A 31 -93.03 67.03 -26.86
CA SER A 31 -92.61 68.41 -26.59
C SER A 31 -91.15 68.46 -26.12
N ASP A 32 -90.40 69.52 -26.46
CA ASP A 32 -89.00 69.73 -26.06
C ASP A 32 -88.73 69.46 -24.56
N ASN A 33 -89.54 70.02 -23.66
CA ASN A 33 -89.39 69.81 -22.20
C ASN A 33 -89.46 68.32 -21.78
N ARG A 34 -90.27 67.52 -22.49
CA ARG A 34 -90.44 66.08 -22.20
C ARG A 34 -89.30 65.26 -22.82
N TRP A 35 -88.77 65.69 -23.97
CA TRP A 35 -87.58 65.10 -24.56
C TRP A 35 -86.35 65.30 -23.66
N ASP A 36 -86.14 66.51 -23.12
CA ASP A 36 -85.05 66.79 -22.17
C ASP A 36 -85.11 65.88 -20.93
N SER A 37 -86.33 65.64 -20.42
CA SER A 37 -86.55 64.74 -19.29
C SER A 37 -86.21 63.28 -19.63
N VAL A 38 -86.59 62.80 -20.82
CA VAL A 38 -86.25 61.46 -21.32
C VAL A 38 -84.74 61.30 -21.53
N GLN A 39 -84.07 62.33 -22.07
CA GLN A 39 -82.63 62.31 -22.27
C GLN A 39 -81.86 62.20 -20.95
N LEU A 40 -82.22 63.02 -19.95
CA LEU A 40 -81.60 62.97 -18.63
C LEU A 40 -81.80 61.62 -17.96
N GLU A 41 -82.99 61.04 -18.07
CA GLU A 41 -83.30 59.75 -17.50
C GLU A 41 -82.56 58.60 -18.20
N ALA A 42 -82.46 58.62 -19.53
CA ALA A 42 -81.69 57.64 -20.29
C ALA A 42 -80.21 57.62 -19.86
N VAL A 43 -79.59 58.80 -19.67
CA VAL A 43 -78.21 58.89 -19.18
C VAL A 43 -78.08 58.33 -17.76
N ARG A 44 -79.01 58.69 -16.86
CA ARG A 44 -79.01 58.20 -15.47
C ARG A 44 -79.12 56.68 -15.40
N VAL A 45 -80.01 56.09 -16.20
CA VAL A 45 -80.25 54.66 -16.23
C VAL A 45 -79.04 53.92 -16.81
N LEU A 46 -78.47 54.42 -17.90
CA LEU A 46 -77.24 53.85 -18.48
C LEU A 46 -76.09 53.83 -17.47
N GLU A 47 -75.86 54.94 -16.75
CA GLU A 47 -74.81 55.03 -15.74
C GLU A 47 -75.05 54.05 -14.59
N GLN A 48 -76.30 53.94 -14.12
CA GLN A 48 -76.64 53.04 -13.03
C GLN A 48 -76.42 51.56 -13.40
N VAL A 49 -76.77 51.17 -14.63
CA VAL A 49 -76.56 49.80 -15.11
C VAL A 49 -75.07 49.51 -15.30
N MET A 50 -74.33 50.43 -15.93
CA MET A 50 -72.90 50.28 -16.23
C MET A 50 -71.97 50.39 -15.00
N ARG A 51 -72.47 50.79 -13.83
CA ARG A 51 -71.71 50.78 -12.56
C ARG A 51 -71.52 49.37 -11.97
N ARG A 52 -72.35 48.40 -12.36
CA ARG A 52 -72.22 47.01 -11.92
C ARG A 52 -71.26 46.26 -12.84
N ALA A 53 -70.60 45.23 -12.33
CA ALA A 53 -69.82 44.33 -13.17
C ALA A 53 -70.77 43.55 -14.11
N ILE A 54 -70.61 43.75 -15.40
CA ILE A 54 -71.34 43.07 -16.48
C ILE A 54 -70.32 42.21 -17.20
N TYR A 55 -70.47 40.90 -17.02
CA TYR A 55 -69.73 39.88 -17.75
C TYR A 55 -70.38 39.63 -19.11
N GLU A 56 -69.62 39.06 -20.03
CA GLU A 56 -70.06 38.76 -21.41
C GLU A 56 -71.33 37.88 -21.43
N ASP A 57 -71.47 36.93 -20.51
CA ASP A 57 -72.63 36.03 -20.39
C ASP A 57 -73.85 36.66 -19.68
N LYS A 58 -73.71 37.90 -19.18
CA LYS A 58 -74.75 38.60 -18.39
C LYS A 58 -75.30 39.85 -19.06
N VAL A 59 -74.89 40.17 -20.28
CA VAL A 59 -75.36 41.35 -21.01
C VAL A 59 -76.88 41.32 -21.20
N ASP A 60 -77.44 40.19 -21.65
CA ASP A 60 -78.89 40.05 -21.86
C ASP A 60 -79.68 40.27 -20.57
N SER A 61 -79.16 39.76 -19.44
CA SER A 61 -79.77 39.96 -18.13
C SER A 61 -79.68 41.41 -17.66
N ALA A 62 -78.59 42.11 -17.98
CA ALA A 62 -78.45 43.53 -17.67
C ALA A 62 -79.39 44.39 -18.52
N GLN A 63 -79.55 44.05 -19.81
CA GLN A 63 -80.46 44.72 -20.73
C GLN A 63 -81.94 44.53 -20.34
N ALA A 64 -82.33 43.31 -19.94
CA ALA A 64 -83.70 43.04 -19.50
C ALA A 64 -84.11 43.83 -18.24
N GLY A 65 -83.14 44.26 -17.42
CA GLY A 65 -83.37 45.04 -16.20
C GLY A 65 -83.53 46.54 -16.41
N ILE A 66 -83.31 47.07 -17.62
CA ILE A 66 -83.28 48.52 -17.90
C ILE A 66 -84.62 49.18 -17.54
N SER A 67 -85.75 48.59 -17.94
CA SER A 67 -87.09 49.14 -17.70
C SER A 67 -87.40 49.32 -16.21
N SER A 68 -86.93 48.39 -15.36
CA SER A 68 -87.07 48.47 -13.90
C SER A 68 -86.18 49.53 -13.24
N SER A 69 -85.18 50.03 -13.97
CA SER A 69 -84.29 51.10 -13.51
C SER A 69 -84.81 52.50 -13.87
N VAL A 70 -85.83 52.60 -14.74
CA VAL A 70 -86.49 53.87 -15.11
C VAL A 70 -87.39 54.35 -13.97
N SER A 71 -87.39 55.66 -13.72
CA SER A 71 -88.19 56.32 -12.68
C SER A 71 -89.69 56.13 -12.93
N LEU A 72 -90.43 55.79 -11.87
CA LEU A 72 -91.89 55.58 -11.89
C LEU A 72 -92.71 56.84 -12.27
N THR A 73 -92.05 58.00 -12.39
CA THR A 73 -92.69 59.25 -12.82
C THR A 73 -92.88 59.34 -14.34
N PHE A 74 -92.23 58.46 -15.11
CA PHE A 74 -92.36 58.39 -16.56
C PHE A 74 -93.54 57.50 -16.96
N SER A 75 -94.26 57.91 -18.00
CA SER A 75 -95.32 57.10 -18.61
C SER A 75 -94.76 55.85 -19.31
N GLU A 76 -95.62 54.87 -19.57
CA GLU A 76 -95.24 53.62 -20.26
C GLU A 76 -94.50 53.89 -21.60
N GLN A 77 -95.01 54.82 -22.41
CA GLN A 77 -94.38 55.23 -23.68
C GLN A 77 -93.00 55.87 -23.48
N GLN A 78 -92.79 56.62 -22.40
CA GLN A 78 -91.49 57.21 -22.10
C GLN A 78 -90.51 56.18 -21.55
N THR A 79 -90.98 55.23 -20.75
CA THR A 79 -90.15 54.12 -20.24
C THR A 79 -89.67 53.23 -21.38
N GLU A 80 -90.53 52.96 -22.36
CA GLU A 80 -90.17 52.22 -23.57
C GLU A 80 -89.15 52.99 -24.41
N LEU A 81 -89.36 54.29 -24.63
CA LEU A 81 -88.40 55.17 -25.31
C LEU A 81 -87.03 55.20 -24.59
N VAL A 82 -87.00 55.36 -23.26
CA VAL A 82 -85.76 55.30 -22.47
C VAL A 82 -85.08 53.94 -22.61
N THR A 83 -85.85 52.85 -22.56
CA THR A 83 -85.31 51.49 -22.68
C THR A 83 -84.67 51.26 -24.04
N GLU A 84 -85.34 51.64 -25.13
CA GLU A 84 -84.84 51.50 -26.50
C GLU A 84 -83.62 52.40 -26.76
N LEU A 85 -83.54 53.57 -26.12
CA LEU A 85 -82.38 54.44 -26.18
C LEU A 85 -81.17 53.91 -25.40
N VAL A 86 -81.38 53.22 -24.27
CA VAL A 86 -80.29 52.76 -23.38
C VAL A 86 -79.78 51.37 -23.76
N GLN A 87 -80.66 50.47 -24.19
CA GLN A 87 -80.35 49.06 -24.41
C GLN A 87 -79.11 48.81 -25.32
N PRO A 88 -78.93 49.52 -26.45
CA PRO A 88 -77.78 49.31 -27.32
C PRO A 88 -76.42 49.68 -26.68
N PHE A 89 -76.42 50.50 -25.62
CA PHE A 89 -75.21 51.00 -24.98
C PHE A 89 -74.78 50.17 -23.75
N VAL A 90 -75.56 49.17 -23.35
CA VAL A 90 -75.19 48.24 -22.26
C VAL A 90 -74.26 47.15 -22.80
N VAL A 91 -72.97 47.26 -22.48
CA VAL A 91 -71.89 46.38 -22.94
C VAL A 91 -71.09 45.76 -21.78
N PRO A 92 -70.36 44.64 -21.99
CA PRO A 92 -69.50 44.06 -20.96
C PRO A 92 -68.46 45.07 -20.45
N ASN A 93 -68.26 45.12 -19.14
CA ASN A 93 -67.27 46.00 -18.49
C ASN A 93 -66.33 45.26 -17.51
N SER A 94 -66.48 43.93 -17.38
CA SER A 94 -65.66 43.08 -16.52
C SER A 94 -64.98 41.99 -17.35
N PHE A 95 -63.65 42.01 -17.39
CA PHE A 95 -62.83 41.09 -18.19
C PHE A 95 -61.87 40.30 -17.31
N PHE A 96 -61.50 39.11 -17.76
CA PHE A 96 -60.50 38.28 -17.09
C PHE A 96 -59.15 39.01 -16.98
N SER A 97 -58.54 38.96 -15.78
CA SER A 97 -57.20 39.49 -15.50
C SER A 97 -56.30 38.41 -14.93
N GLN A 98 -55.24 38.08 -15.68
CA GLN A 98 -54.22 37.11 -15.26
C GLN A 98 -53.45 37.60 -14.03
N ASP A 99 -53.10 38.88 -13.99
CA ASP A 99 -52.29 39.48 -12.92
C ASP A 99 -53.00 39.44 -11.57
N LEU A 100 -54.31 39.78 -11.54
CA LEU A 100 -55.11 39.69 -10.32
C LEU A 100 -55.24 38.24 -9.85
N THR A 101 -55.38 37.29 -10.79
CA THR A 101 -55.46 35.86 -10.47
C THR A 101 -54.16 35.35 -9.85
N ASP A 102 -53.02 35.75 -10.37
CA ASP A 102 -51.72 35.29 -9.87
C ASP A 102 -51.34 35.95 -8.53
N ALA A 103 -51.76 37.20 -8.31
CA ALA A 103 -51.64 37.86 -7.01
C ALA A 103 -52.42 37.11 -5.90
N GLU A 104 -53.67 36.72 -6.19
CA GLU A 104 -54.49 35.94 -5.25
C GLU A 104 -53.90 34.56 -4.97
N LYS A 105 -53.33 33.87 -5.98
CA LYS A 105 -52.60 32.61 -5.76
C LYS A 105 -51.39 32.79 -4.85
N GLN A 106 -50.65 33.88 -5.00
CA GLN A 106 -49.49 34.16 -4.16
C GLN A 106 -49.90 34.43 -2.72
N ALA A 107 -50.92 35.27 -2.51
CA ALA A 107 -51.47 35.55 -1.18
C ALA A 107 -51.96 34.26 -0.48
N ALA A 108 -52.59 33.35 -1.22
CA ALA A 108 -53.01 32.05 -0.69
C ALA A 108 -51.82 31.16 -0.28
N ARG A 109 -50.69 31.19 -1.02
CA ARG A 109 -49.46 30.47 -0.64
C ARG A 109 -48.84 31.05 0.62
N ASP A 110 -48.77 32.38 0.71
CA ASP A 110 -48.14 33.09 1.83
C ASP A 110 -48.96 32.97 3.14
N ALA A 111 -50.26 32.69 3.05
CA ALA A 111 -51.12 32.46 4.21
C ALA A 111 -50.86 31.12 4.92
N VAL A 112 -50.14 30.17 4.29
CA VAL A 112 -49.82 28.87 4.89
C VAL A 112 -48.67 29.02 5.90
N LYS A 113 -48.94 28.75 7.18
CA LYS A 113 -47.91 28.79 8.23
C LYS A 113 -46.88 27.67 8.07
N PRO A 114 -45.58 27.94 8.21
CA PRO A 114 -44.56 26.90 8.16
C PRO A 114 -44.65 25.95 9.37
N ILE A 115 -44.30 24.68 9.15
CA ILE A 115 -44.18 23.68 10.21
C ILE A 115 -42.78 23.82 10.82
N VAL A 116 -42.70 24.22 12.09
CA VAL A 116 -41.42 24.39 12.81
C VAL A 116 -41.14 23.14 13.64
N GLN A 117 -40.04 22.44 13.33
CA GLN A 117 -39.51 21.39 14.18
C GLN A 117 -38.40 21.97 15.08
N THR A 118 -38.37 21.57 16.36
CA THR A 118 -37.38 22.04 17.34
C THR A 118 -36.55 20.87 17.81
N TYR A 119 -35.22 20.99 17.73
CA TYR A 119 -34.27 19.97 18.18
C TYR A 119 -33.56 20.43 19.44
N LYS A 120 -33.41 19.53 20.42
CA LYS A 120 -32.60 19.77 21.62
C LYS A 120 -31.17 19.31 21.42
N SER A 121 -30.23 19.94 22.12
CA SER A 121 -28.84 19.48 22.15
C SER A 121 -28.77 18.04 22.67
N GLY A 122 -28.15 17.14 21.90
CA GLY A 122 -28.05 15.71 22.21
C GLY A 122 -29.20 14.83 21.68
N GLU A 123 -30.20 15.43 21.04
CA GLU A 123 -31.27 14.70 20.35
C GLU A 123 -30.76 14.14 19.01
N THR A 124 -31.16 12.91 18.67
CA THR A 124 -30.83 12.30 17.38
C THR A 124 -31.77 12.84 16.30
N ILE A 125 -31.20 13.42 15.23
CA ILE A 125 -31.97 13.96 14.11
C ILE A 125 -32.45 12.82 13.20
N VAL A 126 -31.53 11.95 12.76
CA VAL A 126 -31.83 10.75 11.95
C VAL A 126 -31.04 9.56 12.50
N PRO A 127 -31.68 8.43 12.84
CA PRO A 127 -31.00 7.20 13.21
C PRO A 127 -30.13 6.63 12.09
N VAL A 128 -29.05 5.92 12.44
CA VAL A 128 -28.19 5.26 11.45
C VAL A 128 -28.99 4.20 10.69
N GLY A 129 -29.07 4.34 9.36
CA GLY A 129 -29.74 3.38 8.47
C GLY A 129 -31.11 3.81 7.95
N GLU A 130 -31.64 4.95 8.38
CA GLU A 130 -32.90 5.50 7.86
C GLU A 130 -32.68 6.43 6.64
N ILE A 131 -33.73 6.59 5.83
CA ILE A 131 -33.71 7.44 4.63
C ILE A 131 -33.89 8.90 5.05
N ILE A 132 -32.96 9.75 4.60
CA ILE A 132 -32.99 11.19 4.89
C ILE A 132 -34.18 11.84 4.17
N THR A 133 -35.06 12.48 4.93
CA THR A 133 -36.19 13.26 4.40
C THR A 133 -35.77 14.71 4.09
N PRO A 134 -36.56 15.47 3.32
CA PRO A 134 -36.28 16.88 3.08
C PRO A 134 -36.19 17.73 4.36
N ALA A 135 -36.98 17.39 5.39
CA ALA A 135 -36.96 18.08 6.68
C ALA A 135 -35.63 17.82 7.43
N ASP A 136 -35.12 16.59 7.36
CA ASP A 136 -33.82 16.24 7.96
C ASP A 136 -32.68 16.99 7.28
N MET A 137 -32.75 17.14 5.95
CA MET A 137 -31.76 17.91 5.19
C MET A 137 -31.76 19.39 5.59
N GLU A 138 -32.94 19.98 5.75
CA GLU A 138 -33.10 21.33 6.27
C GLU A 138 -32.53 21.47 7.69
N ALA A 139 -32.81 20.49 8.57
CA ALA A 139 -32.25 20.45 9.92
C ALA A 139 -30.72 20.38 9.90
N PHE A 140 -30.12 19.52 9.07
CA PHE A 140 -28.67 19.42 8.95
C PHE A 140 -28.03 20.72 8.42
N GLN A 141 -28.72 21.45 7.54
CA GLN A 141 -28.27 22.73 7.01
C GLN A 141 -28.35 23.83 8.08
N GLN A 142 -29.49 23.95 8.77
CA GLN A 142 -29.72 24.97 9.81
C GLN A 142 -28.83 24.76 11.03
N LEU A 143 -28.56 23.51 11.40
CA LEU A 143 -27.68 23.15 12.52
C LEU A 143 -26.19 23.19 12.15
N GLY A 144 -25.84 23.53 10.89
CA GLY A 144 -24.46 23.61 10.43
C GLY A 144 -23.71 22.27 10.46
N ILE A 145 -24.45 21.15 10.47
CA ILE A 145 -23.90 19.79 10.43
C ILE A 145 -23.35 19.50 9.04
N LEU A 146 -24.01 20.03 8.00
CA LEU A 146 -23.49 20.02 6.64
C LEU A 146 -22.35 21.05 6.54
N ARG A 147 -21.11 20.62 6.74
CA ARG A 147 -19.95 21.42 6.37
C ARG A 147 -19.84 21.44 4.85
N PRO A 148 -20.06 22.57 4.16
CA PRO A 148 -19.66 22.68 2.76
C PRO A 148 -18.15 22.44 2.73
N GLY A 149 -17.70 21.39 2.03
CA GLY A 149 -16.32 20.92 2.08
C GLY A 149 -15.34 22.07 1.89
N GLN A 150 -14.71 22.49 2.98
CA GLN A 150 -13.68 23.53 2.95
C GLN A 150 -12.42 22.89 2.38
N ARG A 151 -12.36 22.84 1.05
CA ARG A 151 -11.29 22.18 0.28
C ARG A 151 -9.90 22.55 0.78
N TRP A 152 -9.69 23.79 1.23
CA TRP A 152 -8.39 24.24 1.72
C TRP A 152 -8.04 23.69 3.12
N GLU A 153 -9.01 23.58 4.04
CA GLU A 153 -8.79 22.99 5.37
C GLU A 153 -8.48 21.50 5.25
N ASP A 154 -9.21 20.77 4.39
CA ASP A 154 -8.99 19.35 4.13
C ASP A 154 -7.63 19.10 3.46
N MET A 155 -7.23 19.99 2.52
CA MET A 155 -5.90 19.95 1.90
C MET A 155 -4.80 20.31 2.90
N ALA A 156 -5.02 21.31 3.77
CA ALA A 156 -4.06 21.69 4.80
C ALA A 156 -3.88 20.56 5.84
N ALA A 157 -4.96 19.91 6.26
CA ALA A 157 -4.94 18.77 7.16
C ALA A 157 -4.20 17.58 6.53
N SER A 158 -4.56 17.21 5.29
CA SER A 158 -3.90 16.13 4.55
C SER A 158 -2.41 16.42 4.32
N GLY A 159 -2.10 17.66 3.92
CA GLY A 159 -0.73 18.13 3.73
C GLY A 159 0.08 18.08 5.03
N SER A 160 -0.52 18.46 6.17
CA SER A 160 0.12 18.41 7.48
C SER A 160 0.51 16.97 7.87
N VAL A 161 -0.40 16.01 7.68
CA VAL A 161 -0.10 14.60 7.98
C VAL A 161 1.01 14.06 7.08
N VAL A 162 1.00 14.41 5.79
CA VAL A 162 2.09 14.03 4.85
C VAL A 162 3.41 14.65 5.28
N LEU A 163 3.44 15.95 5.64
CA LEU A 163 4.65 16.63 6.11
C LEU A 163 5.21 16.01 7.39
N ILE A 164 4.35 15.60 8.33
CA ILE A 164 4.76 14.90 9.55
C ILE A 164 5.52 13.61 9.19
N PHE A 165 4.99 12.79 8.27
CA PHE A 165 5.67 11.55 7.88
C PHE A 165 6.91 11.77 7.01
N MET A 166 6.89 12.81 6.17
CA MET A 166 8.05 13.24 5.38
C MET A 166 9.19 13.74 6.28
N ALA A 167 8.90 14.27 7.47
CA ALA A 167 9.91 14.59 8.48
C ALA A 167 10.30 13.37 9.33
N PHE A 168 9.31 12.57 9.75
CA PHE A 168 9.52 11.41 10.65
C PHE A 168 10.45 10.35 10.04
N VAL A 169 10.20 9.92 8.79
CA VAL A 169 10.96 8.83 8.18
C VAL A 169 12.46 9.18 8.05
N PRO A 170 12.85 10.32 7.45
CA PRO A 170 14.27 10.70 7.38
C PRO A 170 14.88 10.94 8.76
N LEU A 171 14.15 11.57 9.70
CA LEU A 171 14.68 11.84 11.04
C LEU A 171 14.94 10.54 11.81
N TYR A 172 14.05 9.56 11.70
CA TYR A 172 14.20 8.25 12.33
C TYR A 172 15.49 7.57 11.88
N PHE A 173 15.72 7.50 10.56
CA PHE A 173 16.91 6.85 10.01
C PHE A 173 18.19 7.70 10.15
N TYR A 174 18.09 9.03 10.16
CA TYR A 174 19.22 9.90 10.49
C TYR A 174 19.76 9.65 11.90
N ARG A 175 18.87 9.42 12.88
CA ARG A 175 19.26 9.06 14.25
C ARG A 175 19.74 7.63 14.40
N ARG A 176 19.53 6.78 13.39
CA ARG A 176 19.91 5.37 13.41
C ARG A 176 20.76 5.01 12.19
N PRO A 177 21.99 5.54 12.07
CA PRO A 177 22.85 5.42 10.88
C PRO A 177 23.34 3.99 10.55
N ARG A 178 22.84 2.96 11.25
CA ARG A 178 23.23 1.56 11.09
C ARG A 178 22.52 0.84 9.94
N THR A 179 21.68 1.53 9.17
CA THR A 179 20.92 0.95 8.05
C THR A 179 21.59 1.22 6.71
N ALA A 180 22.66 0.49 6.40
CA ALA A 180 23.47 0.66 5.18
C ALA A 180 22.63 0.67 3.88
N PHE A 181 21.48 -0.01 3.84
CA PHE A 181 20.59 -0.04 2.68
C PHE A 181 19.93 1.31 2.37
N MET A 182 19.78 2.22 3.34
CA MET A 182 19.19 3.54 3.10
C MET A 182 20.10 4.49 2.32
N ASN A 183 21.39 4.18 2.24
CA ASN A 183 22.35 4.98 1.46
C ASN A 183 22.35 4.60 -0.03
N ASP A 184 21.66 3.51 -0.42
CA ASP A 184 21.51 3.14 -1.82
C ASP A 184 20.25 3.79 -2.42
N PRO A 185 20.39 4.71 -3.41
CA PRO A 185 19.24 5.35 -4.03
C PRO A 185 18.27 4.36 -4.69
N LYS A 186 18.73 3.18 -5.12
CA LYS A 186 17.85 2.14 -5.70
C LYS A 186 16.86 1.61 -4.67
N ASN A 187 17.33 1.37 -3.44
CA ASN A 187 16.47 0.91 -2.34
C ASN A 187 15.40 1.95 -2.03
N LEU A 188 15.77 3.24 -1.95
CA LEU A 188 14.84 4.32 -1.69
C LEU A 188 13.80 4.49 -2.80
N ILE A 189 14.20 4.37 -4.07
CA ILE A 189 13.27 4.43 -5.21
C ILE A 189 12.25 3.30 -5.13
N ILE A 190 12.69 2.06 -4.86
CA ILE A 190 11.77 0.91 -4.78
C ILE A 190 10.83 1.03 -3.58
N ILE A 191 11.34 1.42 -2.41
CA ILE A 191 10.49 1.65 -1.23
C ILE A 191 9.44 2.72 -1.53
N SER A 192 9.85 3.85 -2.13
CA SER A 192 8.95 4.94 -2.49
C SER A 192 7.92 4.50 -3.52
N PHE A 193 8.33 3.77 -4.55
CA PHE A 193 7.44 3.25 -5.59
C PHE A 193 6.38 2.30 -5.01
N VAL A 194 6.80 1.29 -4.24
CA VAL A 194 5.88 0.36 -3.57
C VAL A 194 4.94 1.11 -2.63
N PHE A 195 5.45 2.04 -1.82
CA PHE A 195 4.66 2.82 -0.88
C PHE A 195 3.56 3.62 -1.60
N VAL A 196 3.92 4.35 -2.66
CA VAL A 196 2.98 5.17 -3.43
C VAL A 196 1.96 4.31 -4.15
N VAL A 197 2.38 3.23 -4.83
CA VAL A 197 1.46 2.32 -5.54
C VAL A 197 0.45 1.72 -4.57
N VAL A 198 0.91 1.24 -3.42
CA VAL A 198 0.04 0.63 -2.42
C VAL A 198 -0.91 1.67 -1.80
N LEU A 199 -0.43 2.88 -1.50
CA LEU A 199 -1.25 3.97 -0.97
C LEU A 199 -2.33 4.42 -1.97
N VAL A 200 -1.95 4.67 -3.22
CA VAL A 200 -2.88 5.07 -4.29
C VAL A 200 -3.92 3.98 -4.51
N GLY A 201 -3.51 2.72 -4.59
CA GLY A 201 -4.46 1.62 -4.71
C GLY A 201 -5.45 1.57 -3.54
N ALA A 202 -4.98 1.73 -2.29
CA ALA A 202 -5.87 1.74 -1.12
C ALA A 202 -6.93 2.85 -1.24
N ARG A 203 -6.53 4.04 -1.72
CA ARG A 203 -7.43 5.17 -1.94
C ARG A 203 -8.43 4.93 -3.08
N LEU A 204 -8.04 4.25 -4.16
CA LEU A 204 -8.94 3.93 -5.27
C LEU A 204 -10.04 2.92 -4.89
N PHE A 205 -9.76 2.03 -3.93
CA PHE A 205 -10.75 1.06 -3.44
C PHE A 205 -11.57 1.57 -2.24
N ALA A 206 -11.29 2.78 -1.73
CA ALA A 206 -11.84 3.32 -0.48
C ALA A 206 -13.36 3.55 -0.49
N GLU A 207 -13.96 3.85 -1.64
CA GLU A 207 -15.37 4.25 -1.75
C GLU A 207 -16.37 3.08 -1.71
N ARG A 208 -15.89 1.83 -1.73
CA ARG A 208 -16.75 0.63 -1.73
C ARG A 208 -16.87 0.06 -0.32
N THR A 209 -18.01 -0.54 0.02
CA THR A 209 -18.27 -1.07 1.37
C THR A 209 -17.27 -2.14 1.82
N LEU A 210 -16.99 -3.13 0.97
CA LEU A 210 -16.14 -4.29 1.33
C LEU A 210 -14.71 -4.20 0.78
N ALA A 211 -14.50 -3.51 -0.34
CA ALA A 211 -13.21 -3.50 -1.04
C ALA A 211 -12.02 -2.99 -0.21
N PRO A 212 -12.16 -1.97 0.67
CA PRO A 212 -11.07 -1.49 1.52
C PRO A 212 -10.48 -2.57 2.44
N TYR A 213 -11.32 -3.50 2.93
CA TYR A 213 -10.91 -4.61 3.79
C TYR A 213 -10.39 -5.82 3.01
N GLY A 214 -10.60 -5.85 1.68
CA GLY A 214 -10.03 -6.83 0.76
C GLY A 214 -8.72 -6.39 0.13
N TYR A 215 -8.38 -5.09 0.22
CA TYR A 215 -7.21 -4.53 -0.42
C TYR A 215 -5.92 -4.95 0.32
N PRO A 216 -4.91 -5.52 -0.37
CA PRO A 216 -3.74 -6.13 0.27
C PRO A 216 -2.68 -5.11 0.70
N ILE A 217 -3.06 -4.12 1.53
CA ILE A 217 -2.15 -3.08 2.01
C ILE A 217 -1.00 -3.67 2.85
N GLN A 218 -1.26 -4.77 3.56
CA GLN A 218 -0.30 -5.46 4.43
C GLN A 218 0.87 -6.04 3.63
N ALA A 219 0.70 -6.25 2.31
CA ALA A 219 1.76 -6.70 1.42
C ALA A 219 2.99 -5.78 1.48
N ALA A 220 2.80 -4.46 1.61
CA ALA A 220 3.92 -3.51 1.71
C ALA A 220 4.76 -3.76 2.97
N ALA A 221 4.11 -3.94 4.12
CA ALA A 221 4.80 -4.20 5.39
C ALA A 221 5.60 -5.52 5.35
N LEU A 222 5.02 -6.56 4.74
CA LEU A 222 5.67 -7.85 4.51
C LEU A 222 6.81 -7.78 3.50
N LEU A 223 6.69 -6.94 2.47
CA LEU A 223 7.70 -6.78 1.44
C LEU A 223 8.92 -6.01 1.97
N PHE A 224 8.69 -4.91 2.70
CA PHE A 224 9.75 -4.13 3.33
C PHE A 224 10.49 -4.93 4.42
N THR A 225 9.70 -5.52 5.33
CA THR A 225 9.83 -6.91 5.79
C THR A 225 11.01 -7.73 5.28
N ALA A 226 10.68 -8.43 4.20
CA ALA A 226 11.47 -9.49 3.62
C ALA A 226 12.65 -9.00 2.77
N LEU A 227 12.61 -7.77 2.24
CA LEU A 227 13.70 -7.20 1.46
C LEU A 227 14.77 -6.54 2.34
N PHE A 228 14.36 -5.81 3.37
CA PHE A 228 15.27 -4.99 4.18
C PHE A 228 15.34 -5.55 5.61
N SER A 229 14.44 -5.11 6.48
CA SER A 229 14.37 -5.52 7.88
C SER A 229 12.98 -5.27 8.46
N SER A 230 12.69 -5.91 9.60
CA SER A 230 11.45 -5.69 10.37
C SER A 230 11.30 -4.24 10.83
N GLU A 231 12.42 -3.57 11.08
CA GLU A 231 12.45 -2.15 11.39
C GLU A 231 11.92 -1.29 10.24
N VAL A 232 12.37 -1.54 9.00
CA VAL A 232 11.87 -0.82 7.82
C VAL A 232 10.39 -1.11 7.62
N GLY A 233 9.99 -2.37 7.70
CA GLY A 233 8.57 -2.72 7.59
C GLY A 233 7.70 -1.97 8.59
N LEU A 234 8.15 -1.85 9.85
CA LEU A 234 7.41 -1.15 10.89
C LEU A 234 7.34 0.36 10.62
N VAL A 235 8.46 0.99 10.30
CA VAL A 235 8.56 2.44 10.04
C VAL A 235 7.70 2.86 8.86
N PHE A 236 7.57 2.04 7.82
CA PHE A 236 6.74 2.35 6.65
C PHE A 236 5.28 1.85 6.77
N ALA A 237 4.99 0.81 7.55
CA ALA A 237 3.62 0.34 7.77
C ALA A 237 2.77 1.36 8.52
N ILE A 238 3.34 2.06 9.51
CA ILE A 238 2.61 3.05 10.33
C ILE A 238 2.10 4.23 9.47
N PRO A 239 2.96 4.96 8.72
CA PRO A 239 2.52 6.01 7.81
C PRO A 239 1.53 5.49 6.76
N LEU A 240 1.77 4.30 6.21
CA LEU A 240 0.92 3.75 5.15
C LEU A 240 -0.51 3.49 5.66
N ALA A 241 -0.66 2.90 6.85
CA ALA A 241 -1.96 2.65 7.47
C ALA A 241 -2.71 3.95 7.77
N ILE A 242 -2.01 4.96 8.32
CA ILE A 242 -2.60 6.25 8.68
C ILE A 242 -3.00 7.01 7.42
N LEU A 243 -2.09 7.17 6.44
CA LEU A 243 -2.34 7.90 5.20
C LEU A 243 -3.40 7.22 4.32
N ALA A 244 -3.50 5.89 4.33
CA ALA A 244 -4.54 5.19 3.58
C ALA A 244 -5.95 5.45 4.13
N ALA A 245 -6.10 5.51 5.45
CA ALA A 245 -7.38 5.72 6.11
C ALA A 245 -7.74 7.21 6.34
N PHE A 246 -6.76 8.12 6.33
CA PHE A 246 -6.97 9.52 6.72
C PHE A 246 -8.01 10.24 5.84
N GLY A 247 -8.97 10.89 6.48
CA GLY A 247 -10.04 11.63 5.79
C GLY A 247 -11.13 10.76 5.16
N LEU A 248 -11.08 9.43 5.34
CA LEU A 248 -12.19 8.56 4.93
C LEU A 248 -13.32 8.54 5.97
N PRO A 249 -14.60 8.37 5.57
CA PRO A 249 -15.73 8.30 6.49
C PRO A 249 -15.61 7.17 7.53
N ASN A 250 -14.96 6.06 7.14
CA ASN A 250 -14.68 4.88 7.97
C ASN A 250 -13.23 4.85 8.49
N SER A 251 -12.61 6.02 8.67
CA SER A 251 -11.23 6.11 9.18
C SER A 251 -11.05 5.52 10.58
N SER A 252 -12.09 5.58 11.43
CA SER A 252 -12.06 5.08 12.81
C SER A 252 -11.88 3.56 12.91
N ASP A 253 -12.32 2.81 11.92
CA ASP A 253 -12.18 1.34 11.88
C ASP A 253 -11.17 0.85 10.83
N LEU A 254 -11.01 1.55 9.70
CA LEU A 254 -9.98 1.21 8.72
C LEU A 254 -8.56 1.46 9.24
N MET A 255 -8.31 2.55 9.98
CA MET A 255 -6.97 2.85 10.47
C MET A 255 -6.46 1.76 11.44
N PRO A 256 -7.22 1.35 12.49
CA PRO A 256 -6.83 0.21 13.33
C PRO A 256 -6.68 -1.09 12.54
N TYR A 257 -7.59 -1.37 11.60
CA TYR A 257 -7.52 -2.56 10.76
C TYR A 257 -6.22 -2.62 9.96
N TYR A 258 -5.89 -1.57 9.19
CA TYR A 258 -4.65 -1.50 8.41
C TYR A 258 -3.40 -1.55 9.29
N LEU A 259 -3.41 -0.87 10.43
CA LEU A 259 -2.27 -0.79 11.33
C LEU A 259 -1.99 -2.14 12.01
N PHE A 260 -2.93 -2.66 12.80
CA PHE A 260 -2.69 -3.83 13.63
C PHE A 260 -2.50 -5.10 12.80
N SER A 261 -3.25 -5.26 11.71
CA SER A 261 -3.08 -6.43 10.83
C SER A 261 -1.71 -6.41 10.13
N SER A 262 -1.23 -5.24 9.69
CA SER A 262 0.12 -5.10 9.11
C SER A 262 1.22 -5.41 10.12
N LEU A 263 1.12 -4.88 11.33
CA LEU A 263 2.10 -5.13 12.40
C LEU A 263 2.14 -6.61 12.79
N MET A 264 0.97 -7.25 12.93
CA MET A 264 0.93 -8.67 13.28
C MET A 264 1.47 -9.55 12.16
N GLY A 265 1.14 -9.25 10.90
CA GLY A 265 1.71 -9.94 9.74
C GLY A 265 3.23 -9.85 9.70
N LEU A 266 3.77 -8.65 9.94
CA LEU A 266 5.20 -8.39 10.01
C LEU A 266 5.89 -9.22 11.10
N PHE A 267 5.35 -9.26 12.32
CA PHE A 267 5.95 -10.03 13.41
C PHE A 267 5.84 -11.55 13.18
N ALA A 268 4.73 -12.01 12.59
CA ALA A 268 4.52 -13.42 12.26
C ALA A 268 5.43 -13.94 11.14
N LEU A 269 5.93 -13.06 10.25
CA LEU A 269 6.86 -13.44 9.18
C LEU A 269 8.18 -14.02 9.72
N GLY A 270 8.70 -13.45 10.82
CA GLY A 270 9.91 -13.90 11.51
C GLY A 270 11.22 -13.76 10.72
N PRO A 271 12.35 -14.19 11.29
CA PRO A 271 13.69 -14.05 10.69
C PRO A 271 13.93 -15.02 9.52
N ALA A 272 13.31 -16.20 9.55
CA ALA A 272 13.39 -17.18 8.48
C ALA A 272 12.39 -16.83 7.37
N ARG A 273 12.80 -15.92 6.47
CA ARG A 273 12.05 -15.37 5.31
C ARG A 273 11.75 -16.41 4.22
N ARG A 274 11.13 -17.54 4.61
CA ARG A 274 10.79 -18.70 3.78
C ARG A 274 9.28 -18.74 3.50
N PHE A 275 8.85 -19.60 2.58
CA PHE A 275 7.43 -19.82 2.24
C PHE A 275 6.51 -19.95 3.48
N TRP A 276 6.89 -20.78 4.45
CA TRP A 276 6.13 -20.97 5.70
C TRP A 276 6.07 -19.74 6.61
N GLY A 277 6.99 -18.78 6.47
CA GLY A 277 6.90 -17.48 7.14
C GLY A 277 5.77 -16.63 6.55
N PHE A 278 5.68 -16.56 5.22
CA PHE A 278 4.61 -15.83 4.54
C PHE A 278 3.23 -16.42 4.80
N LEU A 279 3.10 -17.74 4.83
CA LEU A 279 1.82 -18.38 5.16
C LEU A 279 1.35 -18.04 6.59
N ARG A 280 2.26 -18.08 7.57
CA ARG A 280 1.97 -17.67 8.95
C ARG A 280 1.59 -16.19 9.03
N ALA A 281 2.30 -15.33 8.30
CA ALA A 281 1.98 -13.91 8.21
C ALA A 281 0.56 -13.68 7.64
N GLY A 282 0.18 -14.40 6.57
CA GLY A 282 -1.17 -14.33 5.99
C GLY A 282 -2.26 -14.73 6.99
N ILE A 283 -2.07 -15.82 7.74
CA ILE A 283 -3.00 -16.25 8.80
C ILE A 283 -3.10 -15.19 9.90
N ALA A 284 -1.95 -14.64 10.33
CA ALA A 284 -1.91 -13.63 11.38
C ALA A 284 -2.59 -12.31 10.98
N ILE A 285 -2.43 -11.89 9.72
CA ILE A 285 -3.14 -10.74 9.13
C ILE A 285 -4.64 -10.99 9.16
N SER A 286 -5.10 -12.15 8.68
CA SER A 286 -6.52 -12.50 8.63
C SER A 286 -7.16 -12.52 10.01
N PHE A 287 -6.51 -13.17 10.99
CA PHE A 287 -7.02 -13.27 12.35
C PHE A 287 -7.06 -11.90 13.06
N THR A 288 -5.99 -11.12 12.94
CA THR A 288 -5.93 -9.79 13.56
C THR A 288 -6.89 -8.82 12.89
N GLY A 289 -7.01 -8.90 11.56
CA GLY A 289 -7.99 -8.13 10.79
C GLY A 289 -9.43 -8.41 11.24
N ALA A 290 -9.77 -9.69 11.42
CA ALA A 290 -11.06 -10.09 11.95
C ALA A 290 -11.31 -9.56 13.38
N ALA A 291 -10.31 -9.66 14.26
CA ALA A 291 -10.39 -9.13 15.62
C ALA A 291 -10.58 -7.59 15.62
N THR A 292 -9.87 -6.86 14.76
CA THR A 292 -10.05 -5.40 14.62
C THR A 292 -11.43 -5.05 14.08
N LEU A 293 -11.98 -5.82 13.15
CA LEU A 293 -13.33 -5.59 12.64
C LEU A 293 -14.39 -5.80 13.74
N MET A 294 -14.25 -6.88 14.53
CA MET A 294 -15.10 -7.14 15.70
C MET A 294 -15.04 -6.02 16.74
N ALA A 295 -13.85 -5.45 16.97
CA ALA A 295 -13.68 -4.40 17.97
C ALA A 295 -14.16 -3.02 17.49
N PHE A 296 -13.90 -2.65 16.23
CA PHE A 296 -14.06 -1.26 15.77
C PHE A 296 -15.20 -1.05 14.76
N ARG A 297 -15.63 -2.09 14.03
CA ARG A 297 -16.64 -1.94 12.97
C ARG A 297 -17.99 -2.53 13.35
N ILE A 298 -18.01 -3.79 13.80
CA ILE A 298 -19.25 -4.51 14.13
C ILE A 298 -20.13 -3.75 15.16
N PRO A 299 -19.59 -3.09 16.20
CA PRO A 299 -20.41 -2.35 17.15
C PRO A 299 -21.12 -1.12 16.57
N LEU A 300 -20.66 -0.63 15.41
CA LEU A 300 -21.14 0.61 14.78
C LEU A 300 -22.18 0.37 13.68
N ILE A 301 -22.37 -0.88 13.25
CA ILE A 301 -23.26 -1.23 12.13
C ILE A 301 -24.09 -2.47 12.43
N THR A 302 -25.32 -2.50 11.94
CA THR A 302 -26.16 -3.69 11.95
C THR A 302 -25.80 -4.56 10.75
N LEU A 303 -25.29 -5.77 11.01
CA LEU A 303 -24.95 -6.75 9.98
C LEU A 303 -25.82 -7.99 10.14
N ASP A 304 -26.29 -8.51 9.01
CA ASP A 304 -26.84 -9.86 8.93
C ASP A 304 -25.72 -10.92 8.85
N TRP A 305 -26.10 -12.20 8.92
CA TRP A 305 -25.14 -13.30 8.83
C TRP A 305 -24.35 -13.30 7.51
N VAL A 306 -24.97 -12.88 6.41
CA VAL A 306 -24.32 -12.79 5.10
C VAL A 306 -23.24 -11.72 5.12
N GLY A 307 -23.54 -10.53 5.65
CA GLY A 307 -22.58 -9.44 5.80
C GLY A 307 -21.38 -9.85 6.65
N ILE A 308 -21.60 -10.53 7.78
CA ILE A 308 -20.50 -11.06 8.60
C ILE A 308 -19.61 -11.99 7.76
N VAL A 309 -20.18 -13.00 7.10
CA VAL A 309 -19.40 -13.93 6.27
C VAL A 309 -18.63 -13.21 5.17
N GLN A 310 -19.22 -12.21 4.51
CA GLN A 310 -18.57 -11.41 3.48
C GLN A 310 -17.35 -10.67 4.02
N TYR A 311 -17.48 -9.97 5.15
CA TYR A 311 -16.36 -9.23 5.77
C TYR A 311 -15.21 -10.16 6.16
N PHE A 312 -15.51 -11.27 6.85
CA PHE A 312 -14.49 -12.24 7.21
C PHE A 312 -13.83 -12.87 5.98
N GLY A 313 -14.61 -13.12 4.92
CA GLY A 313 -14.11 -13.62 3.64
C GLY A 313 -13.14 -12.65 2.96
N VAL A 314 -13.48 -11.36 2.84
CA VAL A 314 -12.58 -10.37 2.22
C VAL A 314 -11.34 -10.12 3.07
N ILE A 315 -11.44 -10.16 4.41
CA ILE A 315 -10.27 -10.03 5.29
C ILE A 315 -9.34 -11.24 5.15
N ALA A 316 -9.90 -12.45 5.09
CA ALA A 316 -9.11 -13.66 4.84
C ALA A 316 -8.41 -13.57 3.48
N PHE A 317 -9.13 -13.13 2.45
CA PHE A 317 -8.56 -12.87 1.13
C PHE A 317 -7.44 -11.84 1.19
N ALA A 318 -7.61 -10.72 1.90
CA ALA A 318 -6.58 -9.69 2.05
C ALA A 318 -5.31 -10.24 2.71
N GLY A 319 -5.43 -11.09 3.74
CA GLY A 319 -4.29 -11.71 4.40
C GLY A 319 -3.48 -12.64 3.49
N PHE A 320 -4.16 -13.57 2.81
CA PHE A 320 -3.50 -14.53 1.92
C PHE A 320 -2.98 -13.88 0.63
N SER A 321 -3.72 -12.93 0.07
CA SER A 321 -3.27 -12.17 -1.11
C SER A 321 -2.08 -11.28 -0.75
N SER A 322 -2.07 -10.63 0.41
CA SER A 322 -0.92 -9.85 0.89
C SER A 322 0.35 -10.69 1.02
N ALA A 323 0.24 -11.87 1.64
CA ALA A 323 1.36 -12.80 1.78
C ALA A 323 1.87 -13.30 0.42
N SER A 324 0.96 -13.60 -0.49
CA SER A 324 1.28 -14.12 -1.84
C SER A 324 1.91 -13.06 -2.73
N ILE A 325 1.37 -11.83 -2.74
CA ILE A 325 1.92 -10.67 -3.46
C ILE A 325 3.30 -10.33 -2.91
N ALA A 326 3.45 -10.29 -1.59
CA ALA A 326 4.74 -10.00 -0.97
C ALA A 326 5.79 -11.06 -1.31
N LEU A 327 5.44 -12.35 -1.28
CA LEU A 327 6.35 -13.44 -1.67
C LEU A 327 6.78 -13.34 -3.14
N LEU A 328 5.83 -13.10 -4.05
CA LEU A 328 6.10 -12.97 -5.48
C LEU A 328 6.97 -11.73 -5.78
N LEU A 329 6.57 -10.57 -5.26
CA LEU A 329 7.30 -9.33 -5.48
C LEU A 329 8.67 -9.33 -4.79
N GLN A 330 8.82 -10.00 -3.66
CA GLN A 330 10.14 -10.14 -3.02
C GLN A 330 11.14 -10.78 -3.97
N TYR A 331 10.75 -11.84 -4.70
CA TYR A 331 11.63 -12.51 -5.65
C TYR A 331 12.06 -11.56 -6.78
N ILE A 332 11.11 -10.86 -7.39
CA ILE A 332 11.37 -9.95 -8.52
C ILE A 332 12.22 -8.75 -8.07
N LEU A 333 11.83 -8.09 -6.99
CA LEU A 333 12.50 -6.87 -6.51
C LEU A 333 13.87 -7.18 -5.91
N ALA A 334 14.07 -8.32 -5.26
CA ALA A 334 15.39 -8.72 -4.79
C ALA A 334 16.39 -8.85 -5.95
N GLN A 335 15.99 -9.41 -7.10
CA GLN A 335 16.83 -9.47 -8.29
C GLN A 335 17.17 -8.07 -8.82
N MET A 336 16.19 -7.16 -8.89
CA MET A 336 16.42 -5.77 -9.32
C MET A 336 17.37 -5.02 -8.38
N LEU A 337 17.30 -5.31 -7.07
CA LEU A 337 18.17 -4.75 -6.04
C LEU A 337 19.53 -5.46 -5.94
N GLY A 338 19.73 -6.58 -6.64
CA GLY A 338 20.92 -7.42 -6.48
C GLY A 338 21.02 -8.07 -5.09
N LEU A 339 19.91 -8.13 -4.35
CA LEU A 339 19.80 -8.83 -3.07
C LEU A 339 19.63 -10.33 -3.33
N THR A 340 20.36 -11.14 -2.58
CA THR A 340 20.23 -12.60 -2.62
C THR A 340 18.98 -13.05 -1.89
N THR A 341 18.09 -13.77 -2.58
CA THR A 341 16.97 -14.46 -1.93
C THR A 341 17.38 -15.84 -1.45
N ALA A 342 16.71 -16.36 -0.41
CA ALA A 342 16.95 -17.73 0.06
C ALA A 342 16.76 -18.78 -1.05
N LEU A 343 15.77 -18.59 -1.93
CA LEU A 343 15.53 -19.49 -3.06
C LEU A 343 16.71 -19.48 -4.04
N GLN A 344 17.20 -18.29 -4.42
CA GLN A 344 18.35 -18.16 -5.30
C GLN A 344 19.62 -18.75 -4.69
N LEU A 345 19.85 -18.56 -3.39
CA LEU A 345 20.99 -19.16 -2.67
C LEU A 345 20.91 -20.69 -2.66
N LEU A 346 19.72 -21.26 -2.45
CA LEU A 346 19.52 -22.70 -2.54
C LEU A 346 19.82 -23.22 -3.95
N ASP A 347 19.38 -22.50 -4.99
CA ASP A 347 19.59 -22.90 -6.39
C ASP A 347 21.06 -22.96 -6.79
N ILE A 348 21.85 -21.95 -6.40
CA ILE A 348 23.30 -21.92 -6.73
C ILE A 348 24.15 -22.82 -5.82
N SER A 349 23.63 -23.21 -4.65
CA SER A 349 24.32 -24.11 -3.72
C SER A 349 24.20 -25.59 -4.08
N ARG A 350 23.40 -25.93 -5.09
CA ARG A 350 23.21 -27.32 -5.50
C ARG A 350 24.52 -27.88 -6.07
N PRO A 351 24.91 -29.14 -5.75
CA PRO A 351 26.14 -29.74 -6.25
C PRO A 351 26.25 -29.83 -7.79
N ASP A 352 25.12 -29.79 -8.49
CA ASP A 352 25.05 -29.78 -9.95
C ASP A 352 25.15 -28.38 -10.58
N PHE A 353 25.25 -27.31 -9.77
CA PHE A 353 25.50 -25.97 -10.28
C PHE A 353 26.82 -25.93 -11.08
N PRO A 354 26.82 -25.43 -12.34
CA PRO A 354 27.97 -25.58 -13.23
C PRO A 354 29.31 -25.07 -12.68
N LEU A 355 29.28 -23.97 -11.91
CA LEU A 355 30.50 -23.42 -11.31
C LEU A 355 31.03 -24.30 -10.17
N LEU A 356 30.16 -24.91 -9.36
CA LEU A 356 30.59 -25.85 -8.31
C LEU A 356 31.14 -27.14 -8.92
N GLN A 357 30.56 -27.63 -10.02
CA GLN A 357 31.14 -28.75 -10.76
C GLN A 357 32.51 -28.41 -11.36
N PHE A 358 32.64 -27.22 -11.95
CA PHE A 358 33.92 -26.73 -12.44
C PHE A 358 34.95 -26.66 -11.30
N PHE A 359 34.56 -26.10 -10.15
CA PHE A 359 35.43 -25.97 -8.99
C PHE A 359 35.89 -27.33 -8.45
N LEU A 360 34.95 -28.26 -8.21
CA LEU A 360 35.24 -29.61 -7.75
C LEU A 360 36.18 -30.38 -8.70
N ARG A 361 36.00 -30.23 -10.01
CA ARG A 361 36.81 -30.97 -11.00
C ARG A 361 38.24 -30.42 -11.14
N ASN A 362 38.42 -29.10 -11.04
CA ASN A 362 39.71 -28.46 -11.27
C ASN A 362 40.54 -28.30 -9.99
N ALA A 363 39.91 -28.01 -8.85
CA ALA A 363 40.57 -27.81 -7.56
C ALA A 363 39.86 -28.62 -6.44
N PRO A 364 39.92 -29.96 -6.47
CA PRO A 364 39.18 -30.81 -5.53
C PRO A 364 39.61 -30.60 -4.07
N GLY A 365 40.89 -30.31 -3.82
CA GLY A 365 41.41 -30.06 -2.46
C GLY A 365 40.88 -28.75 -1.89
N THR A 366 40.92 -27.68 -2.67
CA THR A 366 40.32 -26.40 -2.28
C THR A 366 38.80 -26.52 -2.13
N TYR A 367 38.11 -27.27 -3.01
CA TYR A 367 36.67 -27.50 -2.86
C TYR A 367 36.31 -28.17 -1.52
N GLN A 368 37.08 -29.19 -1.10
CA GLN A 368 36.88 -29.83 0.21
C GLN A 368 37.16 -28.87 1.37
N HIS A 369 38.18 -28.03 1.26
CA HIS A 369 38.43 -26.95 2.20
C HIS A 369 37.24 -25.98 2.30
N SER A 370 36.74 -25.47 1.17
CA SER A 370 35.59 -24.56 1.16
C SER A 370 34.33 -25.18 1.77
N LEU A 371 34.13 -26.50 1.65
CA LEU A 371 33.04 -27.21 2.33
C LEU A 371 33.20 -27.20 3.86
N GLN A 372 34.41 -27.42 4.36
CA GLN A 372 34.70 -27.40 5.81
C GLN A 372 34.55 -25.99 6.39
N VAL A 373 35.08 -24.99 5.69
CA VAL A 373 34.92 -23.57 6.03
C VAL A 373 33.45 -23.17 6.03
N ALA A 374 32.68 -23.60 5.01
CA ALA A 374 31.25 -23.32 4.95
C ALA A 374 30.47 -23.90 6.13
N ASN A 375 30.81 -25.12 6.57
CA ASN A 375 30.18 -25.73 7.75
C ASN A 375 30.53 -24.97 9.04
N LEU A 376 31.80 -24.60 9.23
CA LEU A 376 32.23 -23.79 10.39
C LEU A 376 31.51 -22.44 10.45
N ALA A 377 31.47 -21.74 9.31
CA ALA A 377 30.90 -20.40 9.21
C ALA A 377 29.37 -20.43 9.36
N GLU A 378 28.67 -21.41 8.77
CA GLU A 378 27.22 -21.59 8.90
C GLU A 378 26.78 -21.80 10.35
N GLN A 379 27.45 -22.70 11.08
CA GLN A 379 27.13 -22.99 12.48
C GLN A 379 27.32 -21.74 13.36
N ALA A 380 28.41 -20.99 13.15
CA ALA A 380 28.65 -19.76 13.89
C ALA A 380 27.64 -18.66 13.52
N ALA A 381 27.26 -18.54 12.25
CA ALA A 381 26.25 -17.59 11.79
C ALA A 381 24.90 -17.81 12.49
N GLU A 382 24.48 -19.07 12.63
CA GLU A 382 23.25 -19.43 13.34
C GLU A 382 23.31 -19.01 14.83
N LYS A 383 24.46 -19.21 15.50
CA LYS A 383 24.63 -18.87 16.93
C LYS A 383 24.56 -17.37 17.22
N ILE A 384 25.02 -16.52 16.30
CA ILE A 384 25.03 -15.06 16.48
C ILE A 384 23.85 -14.35 15.79
N GLY A 385 22.94 -15.10 15.16
CA GLY A 385 21.83 -14.54 14.40
C GLY A 385 22.26 -13.72 13.17
N ALA A 386 23.36 -14.13 12.52
CA ALA A 386 23.69 -13.73 11.14
C ALA A 386 22.90 -14.59 10.14
N ASP A 387 23.02 -14.34 8.83
CA ASP A 387 22.35 -15.18 7.82
C ASP A 387 23.15 -16.48 7.56
N PRO A 388 22.71 -17.66 8.06
CA PRO A 388 23.47 -18.89 7.93
C PRO A 388 23.52 -19.41 6.49
N LEU A 389 22.45 -19.24 5.72
CA LEU A 389 22.39 -19.72 4.34
C LEU A 389 23.30 -18.88 3.44
N LEU A 390 23.26 -17.56 3.59
CA LEU A 390 24.16 -16.67 2.86
C LEU A 390 25.62 -16.96 3.22
N THR A 391 25.93 -17.13 4.51
CA THR A 391 27.28 -17.42 4.98
C THR A 391 27.80 -18.73 4.42
N ARG A 392 26.99 -19.80 4.49
CA ARG A 392 27.33 -21.11 3.92
C ARG A 392 27.63 -21.00 2.42
N VAL A 393 26.71 -20.41 1.66
CA VAL A 393 26.85 -20.33 0.19
C VAL A 393 28.01 -19.43 -0.21
N GLY A 394 28.21 -18.29 0.46
CA GLY A 394 29.36 -17.43 0.25
C GLY A 394 30.68 -18.15 0.51
N ALA A 395 30.76 -18.90 1.61
CA ALA A 395 31.93 -19.72 1.94
C ALA A 395 32.22 -20.83 0.92
N LEU A 396 31.20 -21.42 0.28
CA LEU A 396 31.43 -22.40 -0.80
C LEU A 396 32.16 -21.80 -2.00
N PHE A 397 31.98 -20.50 -2.25
CA PHE A 397 32.51 -19.84 -3.44
C PHE A 397 33.74 -18.96 -3.18
N HIS A 398 34.17 -18.76 -1.92
CA HIS A 398 35.19 -17.75 -1.60
C HIS A 398 36.51 -17.93 -2.36
N ASP A 399 36.86 -19.20 -2.60
CA ASP A 399 38.16 -19.62 -3.10
C ASP A 399 38.14 -20.12 -4.56
N ILE A 400 37.03 -19.92 -5.28
CA ILE A 400 36.85 -20.46 -6.66
C ILE A 400 37.92 -19.99 -7.65
N GLY A 401 38.56 -18.85 -7.40
CA GLY A 401 39.63 -18.35 -8.28
C GLY A 401 40.83 -19.29 -8.34
N LYS A 402 41.09 -20.05 -7.27
CA LYS A 402 42.16 -21.07 -7.24
C LYS A 402 41.96 -22.15 -8.30
N ALA A 403 40.72 -22.38 -8.75
CA ALA A 403 40.41 -23.34 -9.82
C ALA A 403 40.99 -22.97 -11.19
N LEU A 404 41.42 -21.72 -11.40
CA LEU A 404 42.12 -21.34 -12.64
C LEU A 404 43.61 -21.72 -12.63
N ASN A 405 44.20 -21.92 -11.46
CA ASN A 405 45.60 -22.33 -11.30
C ASN A 405 45.78 -23.32 -10.13
N PRO A 406 45.12 -24.49 -10.18
CA PRO A 406 44.98 -25.37 -9.02
C PRO A 406 46.31 -25.88 -8.49
N ASN A 407 47.22 -26.26 -9.38
CA ASN A 407 48.54 -26.82 -9.03
C ASN A 407 49.45 -25.84 -8.26
N PHE A 408 49.13 -24.54 -8.26
CA PHE A 408 49.88 -23.53 -7.52
C PHE A 408 49.55 -23.52 -6.03
N PHE A 409 48.40 -24.08 -5.62
CA PHE A 409 47.93 -24.08 -4.24
C PHE A 409 48.15 -25.45 -3.61
N ILE A 410 48.79 -25.46 -2.43
CA ILE A 410 49.33 -26.68 -1.80
C ILE A 410 48.25 -27.72 -1.48
N GLU A 411 47.02 -27.28 -1.19
CA GLU A 411 45.90 -28.17 -0.91
C GLU A 411 45.46 -29.01 -2.13
N ASN A 412 45.85 -28.62 -3.35
CA ASN A 412 45.58 -29.38 -4.58
C ASN A 412 46.80 -30.12 -5.11
N GLN A 413 47.98 -29.94 -4.51
CA GLN A 413 49.20 -30.63 -4.93
C GLN A 413 49.20 -32.08 -4.45
N VAL A 414 49.76 -32.98 -5.28
CA VAL A 414 49.92 -34.39 -4.90
C VAL A 414 50.97 -34.48 -3.79
N VAL A 415 50.65 -35.19 -2.70
CA VAL A 415 51.56 -35.42 -1.58
C VAL A 415 52.88 -36.00 -2.08
N GLY A 416 54.00 -35.30 -1.82
CA GLY A 416 55.34 -35.70 -2.26
C GLY A 416 55.82 -35.06 -3.58
N SER A 417 55.02 -34.21 -4.23
CA SER A 417 55.48 -33.39 -5.35
C SER A 417 56.36 -32.22 -4.87
N LEU A 418 57.29 -31.76 -5.74
CA LEU A 418 58.11 -30.56 -5.51
C LEU A 418 57.20 -29.36 -5.25
N ASN A 419 57.44 -28.64 -4.16
CA ASN A 419 56.71 -27.43 -3.84
C ASN A 419 57.03 -26.36 -4.89
N THR A 420 56.02 -25.94 -5.66
CA THR A 420 56.14 -25.00 -6.79
C THR A 420 56.71 -23.63 -6.41
N HIS A 421 56.82 -23.33 -5.10
CA HIS A 421 57.24 -22.03 -4.58
C HIS A 421 58.70 -21.97 -4.12
N GLN A 422 59.40 -23.12 -3.96
CA GLN A 422 60.69 -23.16 -3.25
C GLN A 422 61.81 -22.33 -3.90
N ASP A 423 61.82 -22.23 -5.23
CA ASP A 423 62.86 -21.51 -6.00
C ASP A 423 62.33 -20.23 -6.68
N ALA A 424 61.10 -19.80 -6.35
CA ALA A 424 60.45 -18.68 -7.02
C ALA A 424 60.66 -17.35 -6.27
N ASN A 425 60.59 -16.23 -6.99
CA ASN A 425 60.62 -14.90 -6.39
C ASN A 425 59.42 -14.71 -5.45
N PRO A 426 59.60 -14.41 -4.15
CA PRO A 426 58.50 -14.28 -3.20
C PRO A 426 57.44 -13.24 -3.61
N GLU A 427 57.84 -12.15 -4.28
CA GLU A 427 56.91 -11.13 -4.78
C GLU A 427 56.00 -11.69 -5.88
N GLU A 428 56.55 -12.48 -6.81
CA GLU A 428 55.79 -13.09 -7.91
C GLU A 428 54.83 -14.18 -7.40
N VAL A 429 55.28 -14.93 -6.38
CA VAL A 429 54.44 -15.90 -5.69
C VAL A 429 53.29 -15.20 -4.98
N ALA A 430 53.57 -14.14 -4.22
CA ALA A 430 52.55 -13.35 -3.54
C ALA A 430 51.53 -12.78 -4.52
N ALA A 431 51.99 -12.18 -5.63
CA ALA A 431 51.11 -11.64 -6.66
C ALA A 431 50.17 -12.71 -7.25
N THR A 432 50.67 -13.93 -7.47
CA THR A 432 49.85 -15.04 -7.98
C THR A 432 48.87 -15.57 -6.92
N ILE A 433 49.27 -15.64 -5.65
CA ILE A 433 48.36 -15.96 -4.55
C ILE A 433 47.24 -14.92 -4.50
N ILE A 434 47.56 -13.63 -4.41
CA ILE A 434 46.57 -12.56 -4.30
C ILE A 434 45.60 -12.54 -5.49
N ARG A 435 46.08 -12.86 -6.69
CA ARG A 435 45.28 -12.88 -7.93
C ARG A 435 44.07 -13.84 -7.88
N HIS A 436 44.08 -14.88 -7.04
CA HIS A 436 42.92 -15.78 -6.91
C HIS A 436 41.63 -15.03 -6.53
N VAL A 437 41.74 -13.91 -5.79
CA VAL A 437 40.60 -13.08 -5.41
C VAL A 437 39.96 -12.47 -6.67
N THR A 438 40.77 -11.81 -7.50
CA THR A 438 40.28 -11.17 -8.74
C THR A 438 39.79 -12.19 -9.76
N ASP A 439 40.47 -13.33 -9.86
CA ASP A 439 40.08 -14.46 -10.72
C ASP A 439 38.74 -15.06 -10.27
N GLY A 440 38.53 -15.19 -8.97
CA GLY A 440 37.29 -15.66 -8.39
C GLY A 440 36.11 -14.72 -8.70
N VAL A 441 36.32 -13.40 -8.59
CA VAL A 441 35.29 -12.42 -8.96
C VAL A 441 34.96 -12.47 -10.45
N GLN A 442 35.95 -12.71 -11.33
CA GLN A 442 35.70 -12.89 -12.76
C GLN A 442 34.87 -14.14 -13.04
N LEU A 443 35.18 -15.26 -12.39
CA LEU A 443 34.37 -16.49 -12.47
C LEU A 443 32.94 -16.27 -11.96
N ALA A 444 32.79 -15.60 -10.81
CA ALA A 444 31.50 -15.28 -10.22
C ALA A 444 30.63 -14.45 -11.18
N LYS A 445 31.21 -13.41 -11.80
CA LYS A 445 30.53 -12.58 -12.82
C LYS A 445 30.14 -13.40 -14.05
N LYS A 446 31.04 -14.24 -14.57
CA LYS A 446 30.78 -15.09 -15.73
C LYS A 446 29.60 -16.03 -15.51
N HIS A 447 29.46 -16.54 -14.29
CA HIS A 447 28.36 -17.43 -13.88
C HIS A 447 27.16 -16.71 -13.27
N ARG A 448 27.11 -15.37 -13.35
CA ARG A 448 26.01 -14.53 -12.85
C ARG A 448 25.69 -14.79 -11.37
N LEU A 449 26.73 -15.05 -10.56
CA LEU A 449 26.54 -15.08 -9.12
C LEU A 449 26.04 -13.71 -8.65
N PRO A 450 25.11 -13.68 -7.68
CA PRO A 450 24.62 -12.42 -7.13
C PRO A 450 25.74 -11.65 -6.44
N ARG A 451 25.68 -10.32 -6.55
CA ARG A 451 26.76 -9.40 -6.10
C ARG A 451 27.17 -9.64 -4.65
N ARG A 452 26.22 -9.99 -3.78
CA ARG A 452 26.49 -10.29 -2.37
C ARG A 452 27.50 -11.44 -2.17
N LEU A 453 27.59 -12.39 -3.11
CA LEU A 453 28.60 -13.45 -3.04
C LEU A 453 29.98 -13.00 -3.52
N HIS A 454 30.06 -11.92 -4.30
CA HIS A 454 31.35 -11.35 -4.69
C HIS A 454 32.05 -10.75 -3.47
N ASP A 455 31.28 -10.20 -2.52
CA ASP A 455 31.80 -9.67 -1.25
C ASP A 455 32.56 -10.76 -0.48
N PHE A 456 32.05 -12.01 -0.42
CA PHE A 456 32.77 -13.13 0.21
C PHE A 456 34.11 -13.43 -0.47
N ILE A 457 34.18 -13.32 -1.79
CA ILE A 457 35.44 -13.53 -2.53
C ILE A 457 36.41 -12.38 -2.28
N LEU A 458 35.94 -11.13 -2.30
CA LEU A 458 36.78 -9.95 -2.14
C LEU A 458 37.29 -9.76 -0.69
N GLU A 459 36.43 -10.03 0.29
CA GLU A 459 36.66 -9.61 1.67
C GLU A 459 37.30 -10.69 2.56
N HIS A 460 37.33 -11.96 2.15
CA HIS A 460 37.71 -13.06 3.07
C HIS A 460 39.15 -12.97 3.59
N HIS A 461 40.07 -12.35 2.84
CA HIS A 461 41.41 -12.02 3.33
C HIS A 461 41.57 -10.55 3.77
N GLY A 462 40.56 -9.73 3.51
CA GLY A 462 40.56 -8.30 3.83
C GLY A 462 41.80 -7.60 3.30
N THR A 463 42.51 -6.93 4.20
CA THR A 463 43.75 -6.19 3.90
C THR A 463 44.98 -6.81 4.55
N LEU A 464 44.91 -8.11 4.84
CA LEU A 464 46.04 -8.88 5.37
C LEU A 464 47.15 -9.00 4.31
N ILE A 465 48.31 -9.51 4.73
CA ILE A 465 49.43 -9.80 3.84
C ILE A 465 49.63 -11.30 3.69
N THR A 466 50.22 -11.74 2.57
CA THR A 466 50.74 -13.10 2.38
C THR A 466 51.99 -13.28 3.23
N GLY A 467 51.80 -13.54 4.53
CA GLY A 467 52.86 -13.46 5.55
C GLY A 467 54.05 -14.39 5.31
N PHE A 468 53.83 -15.59 4.75
CA PHE A 468 54.92 -16.52 4.44
C PHE A 468 55.85 -15.97 3.35
N GLN A 469 55.29 -15.47 2.25
CA GLN A 469 56.06 -14.85 1.16
C GLN A 469 56.75 -13.56 1.61
N TYR A 470 56.09 -12.75 2.43
CA TYR A 470 56.70 -11.54 3.00
C TYR A 470 57.93 -11.88 3.86
N ASN A 471 57.83 -12.92 4.71
CA ASN A 471 58.94 -13.36 5.54
C ASN A 471 60.11 -13.89 4.69
N GLN A 472 59.85 -14.65 3.62
CA GLN A 472 60.90 -15.08 2.69
C GLN A 472 61.59 -13.90 2.01
N ALA A 473 60.83 -12.88 1.59
CA ALA A 473 61.40 -11.67 1.02
C ALA A 473 62.28 -10.91 2.03
N MET A 474 61.82 -10.82 3.29
CA MET A 474 62.58 -10.22 4.38
C MET A 474 63.87 -10.98 4.69
N GLU A 475 63.84 -12.31 4.68
CA GLU A 475 65.03 -13.15 4.85
C GLU A 475 66.02 -12.95 3.69
N ALA A 476 65.53 -12.95 2.44
CA ALA A 476 66.34 -12.68 1.25
C ALA A 476 66.96 -11.27 1.25
N ALA A 477 66.27 -10.30 1.87
CA ALA A 477 66.75 -8.93 2.06
C ALA A 477 67.69 -8.75 3.28
N GLY A 478 67.99 -9.82 4.02
CA GLY A 478 68.84 -9.76 5.22
C GLY A 478 68.17 -9.07 6.42
N GLY A 479 66.84 -9.05 6.47
CA GLY A 479 66.06 -8.40 7.52
C GLY A 479 65.83 -6.90 7.32
N ASP A 480 66.28 -6.33 6.20
CA ASP A 480 66.15 -4.91 5.91
C ASP A 480 64.76 -4.56 5.34
N VAL A 481 63.91 -3.99 6.20
CA VAL A 481 62.52 -3.61 5.86
C VAL A 481 62.48 -2.57 4.72
N THR A 482 63.52 -1.76 4.53
CA THR A 482 63.53 -0.73 3.48
C THR A 482 63.66 -1.31 2.07
N LYS A 483 64.05 -2.58 1.95
CA LYS A 483 64.22 -3.28 0.67
C LYS A 483 63.01 -4.10 0.26
N VAL A 484 62.02 -4.27 1.14
CA VAL A 484 60.83 -5.09 0.88
C VAL A 484 59.60 -4.21 0.97
N ASP A 485 58.91 -4.04 -0.16
CA ASP A 485 57.65 -3.31 -0.19
C ASP A 485 56.51 -4.22 0.29
N ILE A 486 56.03 -3.96 1.52
CA ILE A 486 54.94 -4.73 2.15
C ILE A 486 53.63 -4.69 1.33
N GLU A 487 53.38 -3.63 0.56
CA GLU A 487 52.14 -3.49 -0.21
C GLU A 487 52.06 -4.48 -1.37
N LYS A 488 53.19 -4.98 -1.87
CA LYS A 488 53.22 -6.07 -2.88
C LYS A 488 52.72 -7.42 -2.34
N PHE A 489 52.69 -7.56 -1.02
CA PHE A 489 52.22 -8.78 -0.34
C PHE A 489 50.80 -8.59 0.23
N ARG A 490 50.19 -7.41 0.08
CA ARG A 490 48.89 -7.08 0.68
C ARG A 490 47.74 -7.45 -0.25
N TYR A 491 46.71 -8.07 0.31
CA TYR A 491 45.43 -8.20 -0.38
C TYR A 491 44.78 -6.81 -0.56
N PRO A 492 44.17 -6.54 -1.74
CA PRO A 492 43.61 -5.23 -2.04
C PRO A 492 42.36 -4.89 -1.21
N GLY A 493 41.77 -5.86 -0.51
CA GLY A 493 40.55 -5.71 0.25
C GLY A 493 39.29 -5.54 -0.62
N PRO A 494 38.21 -4.99 -0.05
CA PRO A 494 38.14 -4.30 1.25
C PRO A 494 38.15 -5.25 2.45
N ARG A 495 38.23 -4.70 3.67
CA ARG A 495 38.00 -5.45 4.91
C ARG A 495 36.55 -5.99 4.94
N PRO A 496 36.27 -7.06 5.72
CA PRO A 496 34.91 -7.53 5.94
C PRO A 496 33.93 -6.41 6.29
N GLY A 497 32.92 -6.22 5.44
CA GLY A 497 31.86 -5.22 5.61
C GLY A 497 30.59 -5.78 6.24
N SER A 498 30.54 -7.06 6.58
CA SER A 498 29.39 -7.69 7.22
C SER A 498 29.79 -8.76 8.23
N ARG A 499 28.83 -9.16 9.08
CA ARG A 499 29.06 -10.25 10.05
C ARG A 499 29.35 -11.56 9.31
N GLU A 500 28.70 -11.80 8.17
CA GLU A 500 28.84 -13.01 7.38
C GLU A 500 30.21 -13.14 6.69
N THR A 501 30.75 -12.07 6.08
CA THR A 501 32.10 -12.10 5.49
C THR A 501 33.20 -12.13 6.54
N ALA A 502 32.96 -11.53 7.71
CA ALA A 502 33.85 -11.65 8.86
C ALA A 502 33.89 -13.07 9.43
N LEU A 503 32.73 -13.74 9.52
CA LEU A 503 32.67 -15.16 9.88
C LEU A 503 33.46 -16.01 8.90
N LEU A 504 33.35 -15.75 7.58
CA LEU A 504 34.15 -16.44 6.58
C LEU A 504 35.66 -16.26 6.84
N MET A 505 36.14 -15.03 7.02
CA MET A 505 37.55 -14.76 7.32
C MET A 505 38.04 -15.52 8.55
N LEU A 506 37.25 -15.52 9.63
CA LEU A 506 37.58 -16.23 10.87
C LEU A 506 37.57 -17.75 10.66
N SER A 507 36.58 -18.29 9.94
CA SER A 507 36.45 -19.71 9.65
C SER A 507 37.57 -20.23 8.75
N ASP A 508 37.91 -19.50 7.70
CA ASP A 508 39.01 -19.84 6.77
C ASP A 508 40.35 -19.91 7.51
N ALA A 509 40.71 -18.83 8.23
CA ALA A 509 41.95 -18.79 9.00
C ALA A 509 42.00 -19.87 10.11
N THR A 510 40.86 -20.18 10.73
CA THR A 510 40.76 -21.23 11.74
C THR A 510 40.92 -22.62 11.14
N GLU A 511 40.25 -22.92 10.02
CA GLU A 511 40.35 -24.23 9.35
C GLU A 511 41.78 -24.47 8.87
N ALA A 512 42.37 -23.47 8.20
CA ALA A 512 43.73 -23.55 7.69
C ALA A 512 44.75 -23.82 8.80
N ARG A 513 44.63 -23.12 9.95
CA ARG A 513 45.49 -23.38 11.12
C ARG A 513 45.23 -24.74 11.75
N ALA A 514 43.97 -25.14 11.94
CA ALA A 514 43.64 -26.42 12.54
C ALA A 514 44.19 -27.61 11.71
N ARG A 515 44.14 -27.48 10.39
CA ARG A 515 44.69 -28.47 9.45
C ARG A 515 46.21 -28.59 9.55
N ALA A 516 46.91 -27.46 9.74
CA ALA A 516 48.37 -27.40 9.87
C ALA A 516 48.87 -27.87 11.23
N GLU A 517 48.27 -27.40 12.33
CA GLU A 517 48.73 -27.64 13.70
C GLU A 517 48.22 -28.98 14.28
N ARG A 518 47.10 -29.50 13.76
CA ARG A 518 46.44 -30.75 14.22
C ARG A 518 46.27 -30.79 15.75
N PRO A 519 45.43 -29.89 16.32
CA PRO A 519 45.26 -29.78 17.76
C PRO A 519 44.74 -31.10 18.37
N ALA A 520 45.30 -31.48 19.51
CA ALA A 520 45.09 -32.80 20.13
C ALA A 520 43.86 -32.87 21.05
N ASP A 521 43.44 -31.74 21.64
CA ASP A 521 42.36 -31.66 22.62
C ASP A 521 41.55 -30.35 22.51
N ASP A 522 40.48 -30.24 23.28
CA ASP A 522 39.55 -29.09 23.25
C ASP A 522 40.23 -27.77 23.66
N ASP A 523 41.21 -27.81 24.57
CA ASP A 523 41.93 -26.62 25.03
C ASP A 523 42.89 -26.10 23.96
N ALA A 524 43.58 -27.00 23.26
CA ALA A 524 44.39 -26.68 22.09
C ALA A 524 43.55 -26.07 20.97
N ILE A 525 42.36 -26.62 20.70
CA ILE A 525 41.42 -26.05 19.71
C ILE A 525 40.99 -24.65 20.14
N ARG A 526 40.60 -24.45 21.41
CA ARG A 526 40.16 -23.14 21.92
C ARG A 526 41.28 -22.10 21.85
N ALA A 527 42.51 -22.48 22.21
CA ALA A 527 43.67 -21.61 22.11
C ALA A 527 43.94 -21.19 20.65
N LEU A 528 43.86 -22.15 19.71
CA LEU A 528 44.02 -21.90 18.28
C LEU A 528 42.98 -20.89 17.76
N VAL A 529 41.70 -21.12 18.04
CA VAL A 529 40.61 -20.21 17.64
C VAL A 529 40.79 -18.82 18.26
N GLY A 530 41.12 -18.76 19.56
CA GLY A 530 41.39 -17.51 20.26
C GLY A 530 42.52 -16.72 19.62
N ASN A 531 43.62 -17.38 19.24
CA ASN A 531 44.76 -16.75 18.56
C ASN A 531 44.39 -16.22 17.17
N VAL A 532 43.51 -16.90 16.43
CA VAL A 532 43.02 -16.41 15.13
C VAL A 532 42.21 -15.13 15.33
N ILE A 533 41.22 -15.15 16.24
CA ILE A 533 40.37 -13.99 16.51
C ILE A 533 41.22 -12.79 16.96
N GLN A 534 42.17 -13.01 17.89
CA GLN A 534 43.07 -11.95 18.36
C GLN A 534 43.93 -11.37 17.23
N ALA A 535 44.44 -12.22 16.33
CA ALA A 535 45.23 -11.75 15.20
C ALA A 535 44.39 -10.88 14.25
N VAL A 536 43.18 -11.32 13.90
CA VAL A 536 42.25 -10.59 13.02
C VAL A 536 41.83 -9.26 13.65
N GLN A 537 41.58 -9.23 14.96
CA GLN A 537 41.31 -8.00 15.71
C GLN A 537 42.52 -7.05 15.76
N LYS A 538 43.73 -7.58 16.00
CA LYS A 538 44.96 -6.78 16.06
C LYS A 538 45.23 -6.04 14.74
N TYR A 539 44.84 -6.64 13.61
CA TYR A 539 44.95 -6.03 12.28
C TYR A 539 43.69 -5.26 11.85
N ASN A 540 42.81 -4.91 12.80
CA ASN A 540 41.64 -4.05 12.57
C ASN A 540 40.73 -4.56 11.43
N GLN A 541 40.70 -5.87 11.17
CA GLN A 541 39.91 -6.43 10.05
C GLN A 541 38.41 -6.44 10.36
N LEU A 542 38.02 -6.32 11.63
CA LEU A 542 36.62 -6.37 12.06
C LEU A 542 35.97 -4.99 12.25
N ASP A 543 36.71 -3.90 12.06
CA ASP A 543 36.24 -2.53 12.33
C ASP A 543 34.99 -2.13 11.54
N ASP A 544 34.87 -2.66 10.31
CA ASP A 544 33.77 -2.35 9.39
C ASP A 544 32.59 -3.33 9.57
N THR A 545 32.59 -4.12 10.65
CA THR A 545 31.58 -5.14 10.95
C THR A 545 30.76 -4.78 12.19
N LEU A 546 29.58 -5.41 12.33
CA LEU A 546 28.72 -5.27 13.52
C LEU A 546 28.95 -6.40 14.55
N LEU A 547 30.11 -7.05 14.55
CA LEU A 547 30.43 -8.09 15.54
C LEU A 547 30.74 -7.46 16.90
N THR A 548 30.06 -7.94 17.93
CA THR A 548 30.32 -7.55 19.32
C THR A 548 31.29 -8.52 19.99
N LEU A 549 31.87 -8.14 21.14
CA LEU A 549 32.69 -9.06 21.95
C LEU A 549 31.91 -10.31 22.38
N ARG A 550 30.60 -10.17 22.60
CA ARG A 550 29.71 -11.31 22.86
C ARG A 550 29.62 -12.23 21.65
N ASP A 551 29.52 -11.69 20.45
CA ASP A 551 29.48 -12.49 19.22
C ASP A 551 30.80 -13.26 19.04
N LEU A 552 31.96 -12.64 19.28
CA LEU A 552 33.26 -13.31 19.19
C LEU A 552 33.40 -14.49 20.15
N HIS A 553 32.88 -14.36 21.37
CA HIS A 553 32.82 -15.45 22.33
C HIS A 553 31.93 -16.61 21.82
N LEU A 554 30.74 -16.30 21.31
CA LEU A 554 29.84 -17.31 20.73
C LEU A 554 30.43 -17.99 19.49
N ILE A 555 31.16 -17.25 18.66
CA ILE A 555 31.90 -17.78 17.50
C ILE A 555 32.97 -18.77 17.97
N THR A 556 33.72 -18.43 19.02
CA THR A 556 34.75 -19.30 19.58
C THR A 556 34.17 -20.65 20.00
N GLU A 557 33.10 -20.63 20.82
CA GLU A 557 32.46 -21.86 21.28
C GLU A 557 31.84 -22.68 20.13
N SER A 558 31.30 -22.01 19.12
CA SER A 558 30.79 -22.67 17.90
C SER A 558 31.90 -23.36 17.10
N PHE A 559 33.02 -22.69 16.89
CA PHE A 559 34.17 -23.26 16.17
C PHE A 559 34.79 -24.43 16.95
N VAL A 560 34.98 -24.28 18.27
CA VAL A 560 35.49 -25.37 19.13
C VAL A 560 34.59 -26.60 19.02
N THR A 561 33.27 -26.42 19.14
CA THR A 561 32.31 -27.52 19.04
C THR A 561 32.38 -28.23 17.68
N THR A 562 32.49 -27.47 16.59
CA THR A 562 32.52 -28.00 15.22
C THR A 562 33.84 -28.71 14.90
N LEU A 563 34.98 -28.12 15.30
CA LEU A 563 36.31 -28.71 15.11
C LEU A 563 36.48 -29.97 15.96
N ARG A 564 35.91 -30.02 17.16
CA ARG A 564 35.94 -31.21 18.01
C ARG A 564 35.42 -32.45 17.28
N GLY A 565 34.30 -32.31 16.56
CA GLY A 565 33.73 -33.42 15.77
C GLY A 565 34.57 -33.84 14.57
N THR A 566 35.52 -33.01 14.13
CA THR A 566 36.38 -33.25 12.96
C THR A 566 37.74 -33.81 13.35
N TYR A 567 38.33 -33.33 14.44
CA TYR A 567 39.71 -33.64 14.84
C TYR A 567 39.83 -34.58 16.06
N HIS A 568 38.77 -34.84 16.83
CA HIS A 568 38.82 -35.93 17.81
C HIS A 568 38.70 -37.29 17.14
N PRO A 569 39.58 -38.25 17.44
CA PRO A 569 39.50 -39.58 16.88
C PRO A 569 38.18 -40.25 17.31
N ARG A 570 37.47 -40.84 16.34
CA ARG A 570 36.46 -41.86 16.66
C ARG A 570 37.17 -42.93 17.49
N ILE A 571 36.64 -43.22 18.68
CA ILE A 571 37.14 -44.28 19.56
C ILE A 571 37.38 -45.54 18.71
N GLN A 572 38.64 -45.97 18.60
CA GLN A 572 38.92 -47.27 17.98
C GLN A 572 38.34 -48.34 18.90
N TYR A 573 37.34 -49.06 18.42
CA TYR A 573 36.88 -50.27 19.11
C TYR A 573 38.08 -51.21 19.27
N PRO A 574 38.36 -51.70 20.49
CA PRO A 574 39.45 -52.65 20.68
C PRO A 574 39.23 -53.83 19.73
N LYS A 575 40.27 -54.23 19.00
CA LYS A 575 40.25 -55.47 18.22
C LYS A 575 39.92 -56.60 19.19
N ALA A 576 38.69 -57.10 19.13
CA ALA A 576 38.35 -58.31 19.86
C ALA A 576 39.24 -59.43 19.31
N ASN A 577 40.10 -60.00 20.15
CA ASN A 577 40.66 -61.31 19.90
C ASN A 577 39.51 -62.31 20.04
N VAL A 578 38.70 -62.45 18.98
CA VAL A 578 37.74 -63.54 18.86
C VAL A 578 38.57 -64.78 18.51
N PRO A 579 38.62 -65.82 19.36
CA PRO A 579 39.18 -67.10 18.97
C PRO A 579 38.37 -67.64 17.79
N ASP A 580 39.09 -68.18 16.81
CA ASP A 580 38.56 -68.76 15.56
C ASP A 580 37.30 -69.62 15.82
N GLN A 581 36.13 -69.13 15.41
CA GLN A 581 34.84 -69.83 15.56
C GLN A 581 34.51 -70.74 14.37
N ASP A 582 35.48 -71.06 13.50
CA ASP A 582 35.27 -71.95 12.36
C ASP A 582 35.67 -73.43 12.60
N ALA A 583 35.99 -73.82 13.84
CA ALA A 583 36.35 -75.21 14.17
C ALA A 583 35.18 -76.13 14.59
N THR A 584 33.93 -75.67 14.59
CA THR A 584 32.77 -76.48 15.05
C THR A 584 31.61 -76.62 14.06
N LEU A 585 31.82 -76.30 12.78
CA LEU A 585 30.91 -76.75 11.73
C LEU A 585 31.27 -78.17 11.28
N THR A 586 30.90 -79.16 12.10
CA THR A 586 30.83 -80.56 11.66
C THR A 586 29.76 -80.67 10.57
N THR A 587 30.17 -80.58 9.31
CA THR A 587 29.38 -81.07 8.17
C THR A 587 29.08 -82.56 8.36
N PRO A 588 27.81 -83.01 8.28
CA PRO A 588 27.51 -84.43 8.27
C PRO A 588 28.03 -85.03 6.96
N LYS A 589 28.94 -85.99 7.06
CA LYS A 589 29.44 -86.78 5.94
C LYS A 589 28.28 -87.60 5.36
N ARG A 590 27.76 -87.20 4.21
CA ARG A 590 26.87 -88.03 3.40
C ARG A 590 27.71 -89.19 2.84
N LYS A 591 27.43 -90.41 3.31
CA LYS A 591 27.88 -91.65 2.66
C LYS A 591 27.33 -91.65 1.23
N ASN A 592 28.21 -91.74 0.24
CA ASN A 592 27.92 -92.38 -1.02
C ASN A 592 29.03 -93.42 -1.25
N ASP A 593 28.62 -94.67 -1.12
CA ASP A 593 29.40 -95.86 -1.39
C ASP A 593 29.57 -96.06 -2.91
N SER A 594 30.74 -96.60 -3.30
CA SER A 594 31.04 -97.40 -4.50
C SER A 594 30.83 -96.75 -5.88
N HIS A 595 31.80 -96.73 -6.81
CA HIS A 595 32.73 -97.78 -7.22
C HIS A 595 34.06 -97.22 -7.74
#